data_AF-A0A4V1M5N8-F1
#
_entry.id   AF-A0A4V1M5N8-F1
#
_cell.length_a   1.000
_cell.length_b   1.000
_cell.length_c   1.000
_cell.angle_alpha   90.00
_cell.angle_beta   90.00
_cell.angle_gamma   90.00
#
_symmetry.space_group_name_H-M   'P 1'
#
loop_
_entity.id
_entity.type
_entity.pdbx_description
1 polymer ?
#
loop_
_entity_poly.entity_id
_entity_poly.type
_entity_poly.pdbx_seq_one_letter_code
_entity_poly.pdbx_strand_id
1 'polypeptide(L)'
;MVYMMLSLPVLGQDKLTQKQKDSLAACHVPLPAKRGWVKRNTSTQNLLQKNSLVGMKKIPAGVFEMGSHDEKGRTDEYPLHRVAVKSFWMDETEVTNAQFASFVAATGYITTAEKAVSWEELSKQVPPGTPRPPDSLLAPSSLVFVPTTGPVNLVDYSQWWQFVRGADWRHPSGPQSSIVGKENHPVVQVSWDDAQAYAKWAGKRLPTEAEWEWAARGGLKNMEYPWGAEPVDVGVVKANTWQGNFPYKDVAKDGYQFTTAPVKQFQANGFGLYDIAGNVWEWCQDNYRHDYYAQLKKRGTIAQNPKGPVTSFDPDEPGIPKKVMRGGSFLCNDSYCASYRSSARMKSSPDSGLMHTGFRCVKDIN
;
A
#
# COMPACT_ATOMS: atom_id res chain seq x y z
N MET A 1 10.51 0.30 -9.01
CA MET A 1 10.43 1.39 -10.01
C MET A 1 11.37 1.17 -11.20
N VAL A 2 12.65 0.95 -10.95
CA VAL A 2 13.74 0.94 -11.95
C VAL A 2 13.62 -0.15 -13.03
N TYR A 3 13.46 -1.42 -12.65
CA TYR A 3 13.42 -2.52 -13.64
C TYR A 3 12.18 -2.51 -14.52
N MET A 4 11.04 -2.08 -13.96
CA MET A 4 9.77 -2.00 -14.68
C MET A 4 9.70 -0.81 -15.65
N MET A 5 10.43 0.28 -15.36
CA MET A 5 10.62 1.39 -16.31
C MET A 5 11.55 1.03 -17.48
N LEU A 6 12.47 0.08 -17.26
CA LEU A 6 13.49 -0.32 -18.25
C LEU A 6 13.11 -1.57 -19.07
N SER A 7 12.06 -2.30 -18.68
CA SER A 7 11.59 -3.50 -19.38
C SER A 7 10.42 -3.25 -20.35
N LEU A 8 9.97 -2.01 -20.51
CA LEU A 8 8.95 -1.66 -21.48
C LEU A 8 9.56 -1.63 -22.89
N PRO A 9 9.10 -2.47 -23.85
CA PRO A 9 9.54 -2.34 -25.23
C PRO A 9 9.09 -0.98 -25.76
N VAL A 10 10.04 -0.25 -26.34
CA VAL A 10 9.77 0.97 -27.11
C VAL A 10 8.87 0.58 -28.29
N LEU A 11 7.57 0.78 -28.14
CA LEU A 11 6.65 0.75 -29.27
C LEU A 11 6.97 1.97 -30.14
N GLY A 12 7.46 1.69 -31.34
CA GLY A 12 7.87 2.69 -32.32
C GLY A 12 6.81 3.75 -32.53
N GLN A 13 7.22 5.01 -32.38
CA GLN A 13 6.48 6.14 -32.90
C GLN A 13 6.52 6.08 -34.42
N ASP A 14 5.51 5.44 -35.02
CA ASP A 14 5.12 5.80 -36.38
C ASP A 14 3.64 5.47 -36.61
N LYS A 15 2.91 6.49 -37.05
CA LYS A 15 1.46 6.59 -37.35
C LYS A 15 0.58 7.18 -36.24
N LEU A 16 0.80 8.46 -35.95
CA LEU A 16 -0.27 9.36 -35.48
C LEU A 16 -0.66 10.30 -36.62
N THR A 17 -1.97 10.46 -36.84
CA THR A 17 -2.52 11.34 -37.89
C THR A 17 -2.43 12.81 -37.48
N GLN A 18 -2.36 13.74 -38.45
CA GLN A 18 -2.21 15.19 -38.20
C GLN A 18 -3.30 15.75 -37.26
N LYS A 19 -4.50 15.18 -37.29
CA LYS A 19 -5.62 15.56 -36.40
C LYS A 19 -5.38 15.23 -34.91
N GLN A 20 -4.47 14.30 -34.60
CA GLN A 20 -4.05 13.95 -33.23
C GLN A 20 -2.86 14.82 -32.76
N LYS A 21 -2.11 15.45 -33.68
CA LYS A 21 -1.05 16.41 -33.34
C LYS A 21 -1.63 17.78 -32.94
N ASP A 22 -2.79 18.14 -33.48
CA ASP A 22 -3.42 19.45 -33.24
C ASP A 22 -4.27 19.50 -31.96
N SER A 23 -4.38 18.41 -31.19
CA SER A 23 -5.06 18.38 -29.88
C SER A 23 -4.11 18.61 -28.68
N LEU A 24 -2.83 18.92 -28.93
CA LEU A 24 -1.81 19.21 -27.91
C LEU A 24 -1.51 20.71 -27.73
N ALA A 25 -2.33 21.59 -28.30
CA ALA A 25 -2.13 23.04 -28.24
C ALA A 25 -3.42 23.80 -27.88
N ALA A 26 -3.86 23.69 -26.63
CA ALA A 26 -4.71 24.63 -25.87
C ALA A 26 -4.98 23.95 -24.51
N CYS A 27 -4.68 24.51 -23.35
CA CYS A 27 -5.24 25.75 -22.81
C CYS A 27 -4.29 26.37 -21.78
N HIS A 28 -3.94 27.64 -22.00
CA HIS A 28 -3.58 28.55 -20.92
C HIS A 28 -4.86 28.84 -20.12
N VAL A 29 -4.85 28.59 -18.81
CA VAL A 29 -5.88 29.11 -17.89
C VAL A 29 -5.16 29.94 -16.82
N PRO A 30 -5.47 31.24 -16.66
CA PRO A 30 -4.85 32.08 -15.65
C PRO A 30 -5.44 31.79 -14.26
N LEU A 31 -4.57 31.68 -13.26
CA LEU A 31 -4.92 31.58 -11.85
C LEU A 31 -5.44 32.92 -11.31
N PRO A 32 -6.58 33.00 -10.62
CA PRO A 32 -6.94 34.16 -9.81
C PRO A 32 -6.27 34.09 -8.42
N ALA A 33 -5.77 35.24 -7.95
CA ALA A 33 -5.13 35.41 -6.66
C ALA A 33 -6.06 36.02 -5.58
N LYS A 34 -5.91 35.49 -4.35
CA LYS A 34 -6.09 36.09 -2.99
C LYS A 34 -7.47 36.60 -2.52
N ARG A 35 -7.93 36.00 -1.39
CA ARG A 35 -8.28 36.61 -0.07
C ARG A 35 -8.99 35.52 0.80
N GLY A 36 -8.84 35.38 2.10
CA GLY A 36 -8.12 36.14 3.13
C GLY A 36 -7.78 35.23 4.33
N TRP A 37 -6.76 35.63 5.09
CA TRP A 37 -6.19 34.84 6.19
C TRP A 37 -6.99 35.08 7.48
N VAL A 38 -7.63 34.04 8.00
CA VAL A 38 -7.96 33.95 9.42
C VAL A 38 -6.77 33.28 10.10
N LYS A 39 -6.03 34.02 10.94
CA LYS A 39 -5.01 33.44 11.82
C LYS A 39 -5.72 32.54 12.84
N ARG A 40 -5.79 31.24 12.56
CA ARG A 40 -6.12 30.22 13.57
C ARG A 40 -4.85 29.90 14.35
N ASN A 41 -4.96 29.87 15.68
CA ASN A 41 -3.88 29.45 16.58
C ASN A 41 -3.56 27.97 16.36
N THR A 42 -2.61 27.68 15.48
CA THR A 42 -2.21 26.33 15.05
C THR A 42 -1.45 25.55 16.12
N SER A 43 -0.82 26.22 17.10
CA SER A 43 0.05 25.57 18.07
C SER A 43 -0.72 24.68 19.08
N THR A 44 -1.87 25.13 19.58
CA THR A 44 -2.66 24.40 20.58
C THR A 44 -3.49 23.27 19.96
N GLN A 45 -4.01 23.45 18.74
CA GLN A 45 -4.71 22.37 18.01
C GLN A 45 -3.76 21.25 17.58
N ASN A 46 -2.54 21.59 17.12
CA ASN A 46 -1.54 20.58 16.75
C ASN A 46 -1.06 19.73 17.94
N LEU A 47 -1.04 20.27 19.17
CA LEU A 47 -0.68 19.54 20.38
C LEU A 47 -1.77 18.56 20.84
N LEU A 48 -3.05 18.95 20.75
CA LEU A 48 -4.18 18.07 21.07
C LEU A 48 -4.32 16.94 20.04
N GLN A 49 -4.03 17.19 18.76
CA GLN A 49 -4.10 16.19 17.71
C GLN A 49 -2.98 15.13 17.81
N LYS A 50 -1.75 15.53 18.21
CA LYS A 50 -0.61 14.61 18.40
C LYS A 50 -0.80 13.57 19.50
N ASN A 51 -1.67 13.83 20.48
CA ASN A 51 -1.97 12.92 21.58
C ASN A 51 -3.36 12.27 21.50
N SER A 52 -4.09 12.51 20.41
CA SER A 52 -5.39 11.90 20.20
C SER A 52 -5.25 10.39 19.93
N LEU A 53 -6.00 9.60 20.68
CA LEU A 53 -6.22 8.16 20.44
C LEU A 53 -7.57 7.92 19.72
N VAL A 54 -8.24 8.99 19.26
CA VAL A 54 -9.50 8.88 18.52
C VAL A 54 -9.26 8.06 17.25
N GLY A 55 -10.11 7.05 17.04
CA GLY A 55 -9.99 6.12 15.92
C GLY A 55 -8.92 5.04 16.10
N MET A 56 -8.36 4.87 17.30
CA MET A 56 -7.42 3.78 17.60
C MET A 56 -8.02 2.74 18.56
N LYS A 57 -7.64 1.48 18.39
CA LYS A 57 -7.91 0.38 19.34
C LYS A 57 -6.66 0.03 20.11
N LYS A 58 -6.84 -0.27 21.40
CA LYS A 58 -5.78 -0.84 22.23
C LYS A 58 -5.62 -2.30 21.86
N ILE A 59 -4.48 -2.66 21.28
CA ILE A 59 -4.13 -4.04 20.97
C ILE A 59 -3.43 -4.64 22.20
N PRO A 60 -3.91 -5.78 22.73
CA PRO A 60 -3.33 -6.39 23.91
C PRO A 60 -1.93 -6.94 23.62
N ALA A 61 -1.09 -7.02 24.66
CA ALA A 61 0.16 -7.77 24.57
C ALA A 61 -0.14 -9.27 24.45
N GLY A 62 0.75 -10.01 23.81
CA GLY A 62 0.57 -11.45 23.64
C GLY A 62 1.76 -12.15 23.02
N VAL A 63 1.66 -13.48 22.95
CA VAL A 63 2.58 -14.33 22.21
C VAL A 63 1.79 -15.11 21.18
N PHE A 64 2.27 -15.15 19.94
CA PHE A 64 1.61 -15.86 18.85
C PHE A 64 2.60 -16.58 17.95
N GLU A 65 2.07 -17.50 17.16
CA GLU A 65 2.78 -18.15 16.06
C GLU A 65 2.63 -17.28 14.81
N MET A 66 3.73 -16.66 14.39
CA MET A 66 3.80 -15.77 13.23
C MET A 66 4.23 -16.54 11.99
N GLY A 67 3.58 -16.25 10.86
CA GLY A 67 3.79 -16.95 9.59
C GLY A 67 2.65 -17.90 9.21
N SER A 68 2.83 -18.61 8.09
CA SER A 68 1.82 -19.56 7.62
C SER A 68 1.86 -20.86 8.41
N HIS A 69 0.68 -21.42 8.67
CA HIS A 69 0.45 -22.65 9.44
C HIS A 69 -0.07 -23.80 8.57
N ASP A 70 -0.48 -23.51 7.32
CA ASP A 70 -0.97 -24.47 6.34
C ASP A 70 0.05 -24.64 5.21
N GLU A 71 -0.32 -25.26 4.09
CA GLU A 71 0.54 -25.44 2.90
C GLU A 71 0.31 -24.37 1.82
N LYS A 72 -0.57 -23.39 2.06
CA LYS A 72 -0.96 -22.36 1.09
C LYS A 72 -0.04 -21.13 1.11
N GLY A 73 0.84 -21.05 2.11
CA GLY A 73 1.77 -19.93 2.26
C GLY A 73 2.82 -19.90 1.14
N ARG A 74 3.31 -18.71 0.81
CA ARG A 74 4.53 -18.60 0.01
C ARG A 74 5.75 -18.96 0.85
N THR A 75 6.87 -19.26 0.17
CA THR A 75 8.11 -19.69 0.82
C THR A 75 8.63 -18.70 1.87
N ASP A 76 8.40 -17.39 1.67
CA ASP A 76 8.76 -16.30 2.57
C ASP A 76 7.80 -16.13 3.76
N GLU A 77 6.66 -16.83 3.78
CA GLU A 77 5.71 -16.87 4.91
C GLU A 77 6.08 -17.95 5.96
N TYR A 78 7.08 -18.78 5.66
CA TYR A 78 7.58 -19.84 6.53
C TYR A 78 8.99 -19.51 7.06
N PRO A 79 9.45 -20.18 8.14
CA PRO A 79 8.69 -21.07 9.00
C PRO A 79 7.81 -20.32 10.01
N LEU A 80 6.80 -21.02 10.50
CA LEU A 80 6.05 -20.60 11.68
C LEU A 80 7.00 -20.46 12.89
N HIS A 81 6.93 -19.32 13.58
CA HIS A 81 7.82 -19.00 14.70
C HIS A 81 7.12 -18.15 15.77
N ARG A 82 7.60 -18.27 17.02
CA ARG A 82 6.99 -17.60 18.16
C ARG A 82 7.46 -16.15 18.29
N VAL A 83 6.50 -15.24 18.39
CA VAL A 83 6.73 -13.81 18.57
C VAL A 83 5.95 -13.29 19.75
N ALA A 84 6.60 -12.50 20.61
CA ALA A 84 5.96 -11.75 21.68
C ALA A 84 5.80 -10.28 21.26
N VAL A 85 4.59 -9.75 21.39
CA VAL A 85 4.23 -8.37 21.04
C VAL A 85 3.73 -7.67 22.30
N LYS A 86 4.25 -6.49 22.60
CA LYS A 86 3.78 -5.60 23.67
C LYS A 86 2.42 -5.02 23.29
N SER A 87 1.69 -4.48 24.26
CA SER A 87 0.48 -3.73 23.98
C SER A 87 0.80 -2.39 23.30
N PHE A 88 0.00 -2.01 22.32
CA PHE A 88 0.11 -0.76 21.57
C PHE A 88 -1.28 -0.27 21.15
N TRP A 89 -1.36 0.93 20.59
CA TRP A 89 -2.56 1.45 19.93
C TRP A 89 -2.42 1.25 18.42
N MET A 90 -3.47 0.79 17.74
CA MET A 90 -3.52 0.71 16.28
C MET A 90 -4.73 1.45 15.74
N ASP A 91 -4.57 2.16 14.62
CA ASP A 91 -5.69 2.74 13.89
C ASP A 91 -6.70 1.65 13.53
N GLU A 92 -7.97 1.91 13.84
CA GLU A 92 -9.03 0.93 13.61
C GLU A 92 -9.35 0.74 12.11
N THR A 93 -8.87 1.66 11.27
CA THR A 93 -8.99 1.68 9.79
C THR A 93 -7.65 2.00 9.13
N GLU A 94 -7.58 1.84 7.81
CA GLU A 94 -6.58 2.55 7.01
C GLU A 94 -6.74 4.07 7.14
N VAL A 95 -5.67 4.80 6.83
CA VAL A 95 -5.70 6.27 6.72
C VAL A 95 -6.55 6.66 5.52
N THR A 96 -7.52 7.54 5.76
CA THR A 96 -8.47 8.00 4.74
C THR A 96 -7.93 9.15 3.90
N ASN A 97 -8.55 9.37 2.73
CA ASN A 97 -8.29 10.54 1.89
C ASN A 97 -8.48 11.86 2.65
N ALA A 98 -9.52 12.01 3.48
CA ALA A 98 -9.73 13.22 4.27
C ALA A 98 -8.63 13.48 5.31
N GLN A 99 -8.18 12.42 5.98
CA GLN A 99 -7.07 12.50 6.93
C GLN A 99 -5.77 12.89 6.24
N PHE A 100 -5.45 12.24 5.11
CA PHE A 100 -4.25 12.55 4.34
C PHE A 100 -4.30 13.96 3.74
N ALA A 101 -5.47 14.40 3.25
CA ALA A 101 -5.67 15.77 2.79
C ALA A 101 -5.41 16.80 3.89
N SER A 102 -5.78 16.49 5.14
CA SER A 102 -5.50 17.36 6.30
C SER A 102 -4.00 17.46 6.58
N PHE A 103 -3.27 16.34 6.47
CA PHE A 103 -1.80 16.33 6.56
C PHE A 103 -1.16 17.21 5.48
N VAL A 104 -1.55 17.01 4.22
CA VAL A 104 -0.99 17.77 3.10
C VAL A 104 -1.34 19.26 3.23
N ALA A 105 -2.56 19.61 3.59
CA ALA A 105 -2.96 21.00 3.82
C ALA A 105 -2.17 21.66 4.97
N ALA A 106 -1.84 20.91 6.03
CA ALA A 106 -1.11 21.44 7.18
C ALA A 106 0.40 21.60 6.93
N THR A 107 0.97 20.83 6.01
CA THR A 107 2.43 20.72 5.85
C THR A 107 2.94 21.19 4.49
N GLY A 108 2.08 21.30 3.48
CA GLY A 108 2.48 21.50 2.09
C GLY A 108 3.22 20.30 1.50
N TYR A 109 3.04 19.10 2.08
CA TYR A 109 3.75 17.89 1.65
C TYR A 109 3.43 17.53 0.20
N ILE A 110 4.47 17.15 -0.55
CA ILE A 110 4.39 16.65 -1.93
C ILE A 110 4.78 15.18 -1.88
N THR A 111 3.90 14.29 -2.33
CA THR A 111 4.16 12.84 -2.26
C THR A 111 5.23 12.41 -3.25
N THR A 112 5.72 11.18 -3.11
CA THR A 112 6.65 10.57 -4.07
C THR A 112 6.06 10.51 -5.48
N ALA A 113 4.77 10.16 -5.62
CA ALA A 113 4.09 10.11 -6.92
C ALA A 113 3.95 11.49 -7.60
N GLU A 114 3.94 12.57 -6.82
CA GLU A 114 3.87 13.96 -7.31
C GLU A 114 5.25 14.51 -7.73
N LYS A 115 6.36 13.78 -7.48
CA LYS A 115 7.72 14.22 -7.82
C LYS A 115 8.21 13.59 -9.12
N ALA A 116 8.98 14.35 -9.88
CA ALA A 116 9.74 13.79 -10.99
C ALA A 116 10.86 12.88 -10.48
N VAL A 117 11.12 11.80 -11.19
CA VAL A 117 12.23 10.89 -10.90
C VAL A 117 13.54 11.59 -11.27
N SER A 118 14.42 11.74 -10.30
CA SER A 118 15.77 12.23 -10.57
C SER A 118 16.56 11.16 -11.33
N TRP A 119 17.01 11.47 -12.54
CA TRP A 119 17.93 10.59 -13.27
C TRP A 119 19.22 10.36 -12.48
N GLU A 120 19.72 11.38 -11.76
CA GLU A 120 20.92 11.24 -10.95
C GLU A 120 20.75 10.13 -9.89
N GLU A 121 19.61 10.10 -9.20
CA GLU A 121 19.31 9.05 -8.22
C GLU A 121 18.99 7.71 -8.87
N LEU A 122 18.24 7.71 -9.98
CA LEU A 122 17.92 6.49 -10.73
C LEU A 122 19.17 5.83 -11.28
N SER A 123 20.13 6.62 -11.77
CA SER A 123 21.38 6.13 -12.37
C SER A 123 22.24 5.32 -11.39
N LYS A 124 22.10 5.58 -10.08
CA LYS A 124 22.77 4.84 -9.00
C LYS A 124 22.16 3.45 -8.75
N GLN A 125 20.93 3.21 -9.23
CA GLN A 125 20.17 1.99 -8.99
C GLN A 125 20.11 1.06 -10.22
N VAL A 126 20.61 1.52 -11.37
CA VAL A 126 20.67 0.76 -12.62
C VAL A 126 22.10 0.26 -12.90
N PRO A 127 22.27 -0.78 -13.72
CA PRO A 127 23.60 -1.19 -14.18
C PRO A 127 24.37 -0.01 -14.84
N PRO A 128 25.69 0.10 -14.61
CA PRO A 128 26.52 1.09 -15.30
C PRO A 128 26.36 1.03 -16.82
N GLY A 129 26.23 2.19 -17.46
CA GLY A 129 26.02 2.28 -18.92
C GLY A 129 24.56 2.23 -19.37
N THR A 130 23.59 2.09 -18.45
CA THR A 130 22.16 2.22 -18.77
C THR A 130 21.89 3.64 -19.32
N PRO A 131 21.33 3.79 -20.54
CA PRO A 131 21.05 5.09 -21.12
C PRO A 131 19.95 5.82 -20.33
N ARG A 132 20.07 7.16 -20.26
CA ARG A 132 19.05 8.00 -19.64
C ARG A 132 17.72 7.84 -20.39
N PRO A 133 16.61 7.49 -19.73
CA PRO A 133 15.32 7.42 -20.38
C PRO A 133 14.83 8.82 -20.77
N PRO A 134 13.90 8.93 -21.75
CA PRO A 134 13.26 10.19 -22.08
C PRO A 134 12.61 10.85 -20.85
N ASP A 135 12.60 12.18 -20.79
CA ASP A 135 12.02 12.94 -19.67
C ASP A 135 10.54 12.58 -19.40
N SER A 136 9.81 12.12 -20.42
CA SER A 136 8.44 11.65 -20.29
C SER A 136 8.29 10.46 -19.34
N LEU A 137 9.31 9.60 -19.22
CA LEU A 137 9.33 8.46 -18.29
C LEU A 137 9.82 8.85 -16.89
N LEU A 138 10.41 10.03 -16.75
CA LEU A 138 10.85 10.59 -15.46
C LEU A 138 9.82 11.55 -14.86
N ALA A 139 8.73 11.84 -15.57
CA ALA A 139 7.67 12.72 -15.09
C ALA A 139 6.94 12.11 -13.87
N PRO A 140 6.32 12.96 -13.03
CA PRO A 140 5.46 12.50 -11.92
C PRO A 140 4.46 11.46 -12.42
N SER A 141 4.54 10.26 -11.87
CA SER A 141 3.77 9.11 -12.32
C SER A 141 3.68 8.07 -11.20
N SER A 142 2.68 7.21 -11.30
CA SER A 142 2.50 6.10 -10.38
C SER A 142 1.89 4.91 -11.09
N LEU A 143 1.96 3.74 -10.45
CA LEU A 143 1.50 2.50 -11.07
C LEU A 143 -0.02 2.36 -10.91
N VAL A 144 -0.68 2.16 -12.05
CA VAL A 144 -2.14 2.03 -12.15
C VAL A 144 -2.48 0.72 -12.83
N PHE A 145 -3.39 -0.01 -12.21
CA PHE A 145 -4.03 -1.19 -12.76
C PHE A 145 -4.99 -0.77 -13.87
N VAL A 146 -4.83 -1.37 -15.03
CA VAL A 146 -5.70 -1.21 -16.19
C VAL A 146 -6.19 -2.60 -16.56
N PRO A 147 -7.51 -2.89 -16.44
CA PRO A 147 -8.02 -4.22 -16.75
C PRO A 147 -7.77 -4.56 -18.22
N THR A 148 -7.41 -5.81 -18.48
CA THR A 148 -7.24 -6.28 -19.86
C THR A 148 -8.61 -6.53 -20.50
N THR A 149 -8.66 -6.59 -21.83
CA THR A 149 -9.92 -6.87 -22.55
C THR A 149 -10.32 -8.35 -22.53
N GLY A 150 -9.48 -9.21 -21.96
CA GLY A 150 -9.68 -10.66 -21.90
C GLY A 150 -8.54 -11.38 -21.18
N PRO A 151 -8.51 -12.73 -21.22
CA PRO A 151 -7.45 -13.52 -20.60
C PRO A 151 -6.06 -13.18 -21.14
N VAL A 152 -5.08 -13.12 -20.25
CA VAL A 152 -3.66 -12.88 -20.57
C VAL A 152 -2.76 -13.80 -19.76
N ASN A 153 -1.47 -13.86 -20.09
CA ASN A 153 -0.49 -14.59 -19.30
C ASN A 153 -0.24 -13.89 -17.95
N LEU A 154 -0.57 -14.54 -16.84
CA LEU A 154 -0.48 -13.98 -15.50
C LEU A 154 0.97 -13.81 -14.97
N VAL A 155 1.98 -14.32 -15.69
CA VAL A 155 3.39 -14.09 -15.38
C VAL A 155 3.84 -12.69 -15.83
N ASP A 156 3.26 -12.17 -16.91
CA ASP A 156 3.60 -10.86 -17.47
C ASP A 156 2.67 -9.77 -16.93
N TYR A 157 3.03 -9.23 -15.77
CA TYR A 157 2.24 -8.21 -15.10
C TYR A 157 2.24 -6.84 -15.81
N SER A 158 3.10 -6.64 -16.82
CA SER A 158 3.09 -5.41 -17.62
C SER A 158 1.82 -5.26 -18.46
N GLN A 159 1.07 -6.35 -18.66
CA GLN A 159 -0.18 -6.38 -19.41
C GLN A 159 -1.31 -5.60 -18.72
N TRP A 160 -1.30 -5.50 -17.39
CA TRP A 160 -2.34 -4.80 -16.61
C TRP A 160 -1.80 -3.75 -15.65
N TRP A 161 -0.48 -3.60 -15.49
CA TRP A 161 0.11 -2.51 -14.71
C TRP A 161 0.80 -1.50 -15.62
N GLN A 162 0.38 -0.24 -15.54
CA GLN A 162 0.90 0.84 -16.37
C GLN A 162 1.37 2.00 -15.50
N PHE A 163 2.50 2.62 -15.88
CA PHE A 163 2.89 3.91 -15.33
C PHE A 163 2.03 5.00 -15.95
N VAL A 164 1.19 5.64 -15.14
CA VAL A 164 0.30 6.71 -15.59
C VAL A 164 0.83 8.04 -15.06
N ARG A 165 1.15 8.94 -15.99
CA ARG A 165 1.60 10.30 -15.67
C ARG A 165 0.50 11.06 -14.94
N GLY A 166 0.86 11.72 -13.84
CA GLY A 166 -0.07 12.46 -12.99
C GLY A 166 -1.09 11.58 -12.28
N ALA A 167 -0.83 10.26 -12.17
CA ALA A 167 -1.50 9.45 -11.16
C ALA A 167 -0.84 9.72 -9.81
N ASP A 168 -1.65 10.12 -8.83
CA ASP A 168 -1.23 10.43 -7.46
C ASP A 168 -2.40 10.18 -6.50
N TRP A 169 -2.26 10.55 -5.22
CA TRP A 169 -3.28 10.30 -4.22
C TRP A 169 -4.58 11.09 -4.44
N ARG A 170 -4.54 12.24 -5.14
CA ARG A 170 -5.74 13.02 -5.52
C ARG A 170 -6.34 12.54 -6.84
N HIS A 171 -5.51 11.93 -7.67
CA HIS A 171 -5.84 11.41 -8.99
C HIS A 171 -5.43 9.93 -9.12
N PRO A 172 -6.06 8.97 -8.37
CA PRO A 172 -5.54 7.61 -8.19
C PRO A 172 -5.39 6.78 -9.47
N SER A 173 -6.19 7.07 -10.50
CA SER A 173 -6.17 6.36 -11.79
C SER A 173 -5.61 7.24 -12.92
N GLY A 174 -4.99 8.37 -12.58
CA GLY A 174 -4.45 9.35 -13.54
C GLY A 174 -5.21 10.68 -13.55
N PRO A 175 -4.77 11.66 -14.36
CA PRO A 175 -5.12 13.08 -14.22
C PRO A 175 -6.61 13.42 -14.34
N GLN A 176 -7.40 12.54 -14.94
CA GLN A 176 -8.85 12.71 -15.12
C GLN A 176 -9.67 12.10 -13.97
N SER A 177 -9.03 11.34 -13.08
CA SER A 177 -9.68 10.77 -11.89
C SER A 177 -9.72 11.77 -10.75
N SER A 178 -10.54 11.52 -9.73
CA SER A 178 -10.64 12.38 -8.54
C SER A 178 -11.03 11.57 -7.31
N ILE A 179 -10.71 12.11 -6.14
CA ILE A 179 -11.17 11.61 -4.83
C ILE A 179 -12.41 12.34 -4.29
N VAL A 180 -13.05 13.23 -5.07
CA VAL A 180 -14.31 13.88 -4.65
C VAL A 180 -15.38 12.81 -4.39
N GLY A 181 -15.99 12.84 -3.21
CA GLY A 181 -16.94 11.82 -2.76
C GLY A 181 -16.29 10.52 -2.25
N LYS A 182 -14.95 10.47 -2.18
CA LYS A 182 -14.16 9.34 -1.65
C LYS A 182 -13.37 9.74 -0.41
N GLU A 183 -13.87 10.69 0.37
CA GLU A 183 -13.21 11.24 1.56
C GLU A 183 -12.92 10.17 2.61
N ASN A 184 -13.82 9.18 2.73
CA ASN A 184 -13.73 8.05 3.66
C ASN A 184 -13.13 6.78 3.01
N HIS A 185 -12.62 6.84 1.78
CA HIS A 185 -11.85 5.73 1.22
C HIS A 185 -10.40 5.80 1.72
N PRO A 186 -9.68 4.67 1.75
CA PRO A 186 -8.25 4.68 2.07
C PRO A 186 -7.49 5.55 1.05
N VAL A 187 -6.51 6.29 1.54
CA VAL A 187 -5.56 6.98 0.66
C VAL A 187 -4.67 5.94 -0.03
N VAL A 188 -4.46 6.11 -1.33
CA VAL A 188 -3.64 5.24 -2.19
C VAL A 188 -2.64 6.07 -2.98
N GLN A 189 -1.83 5.43 -3.84
CA GLN A 189 -0.70 6.09 -4.52
C GLN A 189 0.28 6.76 -3.55
N VAL A 190 0.37 6.22 -2.34
CA VAL A 190 1.29 6.67 -1.29
C VAL A 190 2.41 5.65 -1.14
N SER A 191 3.64 6.14 -1.19
CA SER A 191 4.84 5.37 -0.95
C SER A 191 5.04 5.12 0.55
N TRP A 192 6.01 4.28 0.90
CA TRP A 192 6.37 4.06 2.30
C TRP A 192 6.90 5.34 2.96
N ASP A 193 7.64 6.16 2.20
CA ASP A 193 8.15 7.45 2.67
C ASP A 193 7.01 8.45 2.95
N ASP A 194 5.97 8.46 2.12
CA ASP A 194 4.77 9.29 2.33
C ASP A 194 4.01 8.84 3.59
N ALA A 195 3.83 7.53 3.74
CA ALA A 195 3.16 6.93 4.89
C ALA A 195 3.90 7.23 6.22
N GLN A 196 5.24 7.15 6.21
CA GLN A 196 6.05 7.54 7.36
C GLN A 196 5.95 9.04 7.67
N ALA A 197 5.99 9.90 6.65
CA ALA A 197 5.88 11.35 6.84
C ALA A 197 4.54 11.72 7.49
N TYR A 198 3.44 11.13 7.01
CA TYR A 198 2.13 11.27 7.63
C TYR A 198 2.14 10.75 9.07
N ALA A 199 2.63 9.52 9.31
CA ALA A 199 2.60 8.92 10.64
C ALA A 199 3.35 9.79 11.66
N LYS A 200 4.52 10.31 11.29
CA LYS A 200 5.30 11.24 12.10
C LYS A 200 4.55 12.54 12.39
N TRP A 201 3.91 13.14 11.38
CA TRP A 201 3.09 14.34 11.55
C TRP A 201 1.94 14.10 12.54
N ALA A 202 1.27 12.95 12.41
CA ALA A 202 0.17 12.55 13.27
C ALA A 202 0.60 12.16 14.71
N GLY A 203 1.90 12.15 15.03
CA GLY A 203 2.39 11.71 16.34
C GLY A 203 2.29 10.20 16.55
N LYS A 204 2.40 9.44 15.46
CA LYS A 204 2.29 7.98 15.36
C LYS A 204 3.53 7.39 14.66
N ARG A 205 3.49 6.10 14.34
CA ARG A 205 4.46 5.38 13.49
C ARG A 205 3.74 4.33 12.64
N LEU A 206 4.44 3.74 11.68
CA LEU A 206 3.94 2.53 11.01
C LEU A 206 4.04 1.32 11.95
N PRO A 207 3.14 0.33 11.82
CA PRO A 207 3.25 -0.93 12.55
C PRO A 207 4.50 -1.68 12.14
N THR A 208 5.07 -2.45 13.06
CA THR A 208 5.97 -3.52 12.63
C THR A 208 5.16 -4.61 11.94
N GLU A 209 5.82 -5.42 11.11
CA GLU A 209 5.18 -6.59 10.47
C GLU A 209 4.55 -7.52 11.51
N ALA A 210 5.23 -7.71 12.65
CA ALA A 210 4.73 -8.56 13.74
C ALA A 210 3.54 -7.93 14.49
N GLU A 211 3.56 -6.62 14.71
CA GLU A 211 2.43 -5.90 15.29
C GLU A 211 1.21 -5.99 14.37
N TRP A 212 1.42 -5.83 13.05
CA TRP A 212 0.36 -5.93 12.06
C TRP A 212 -0.25 -7.33 12.02
N GLU A 213 0.55 -8.40 11.94
CA GLU A 213 0.00 -9.76 11.87
C GLU A 213 -0.68 -10.18 13.18
N TRP A 214 -0.12 -9.82 14.33
CA TRP A 214 -0.76 -10.03 15.63
C TRP A 214 -2.14 -9.36 15.69
N ALA A 215 -2.21 -8.11 15.22
CA ALA A 215 -3.44 -7.34 15.18
C ALA A 215 -4.45 -7.91 14.18
N ALA A 216 -4.01 -8.34 12.99
CA ALA A 216 -4.83 -8.95 11.96
C ALA A 216 -5.49 -10.25 12.43
N ARG A 217 -4.77 -11.08 13.18
CA ARG A 217 -5.31 -12.33 13.74
C ARG A 217 -6.44 -12.11 14.75
N GLY A 218 -6.55 -10.92 15.35
CA GLY A 218 -7.73 -10.54 16.14
C GLY A 218 -8.02 -11.47 17.33
N GLY A 219 -7.00 -12.12 17.91
CA GLY A 219 -7.14 -13.10 18.99
C GLY A 219 -7.40 -14.55 18.55
N LEU A 220 -7.56 -14.79 17.24
CA LEU A 220 -7.66 -16.13 16.69
C LEU A 220 -6.28 -16.80 16.58
N LYS A 221 -6.25 -18.11 16.81
CA LYS A 221 -5.03 -18.94 16.71
C LYS A 221 -5.12 -19.83 15.50
N ASN A 222 -4.06 -19.86 14.69
CA ASN A 222 -3.93 -20.75 13.52
C ASN A 222 -5.16 -20.69 12.60
N MET A 223 -5.64 -19.47 12.34
CA MET A 223 -6.68 -19.21 11.35
C MET A 223 -6.06 -18.53 10.14
N GLU A 224 -6.62 -18.85 8.97
CA GLU A 224 -6.18 -18.32 7.67
C GLU A 224 -6.52 -16.82 7.55
N TYR A 225 -7.72 -16.42 7.99
CA TYR A 225 -8.22 -15.05 7.84
C TYR A 225 -8.48 -14.36 9.19
N PRO A 226 -8.57 -13.02 9.22
CA PRO A 226 -8.95 -12.25 10.42
C PRO A 226 -10.31 -12.64 11.04
N TRP A 227 -11.18 -13.27 10.25
CA TRP A 227 -12.51 -13.74 10.66
C TRP A 227 -12.60 -15.24 10.92
N GLY A 228 -11.53 -16.01 10.72
CA GLY A 228 -11.51 -17.46 10.92
C GLY A 228 -11.12 -18.25 9.67
N ALA A 229 -11.68 -19.44 9.52
CA ALA A 229 -11.35 -20.38 8.46
C ALA A 229 -12.33 -20.37 7.27
N GLU A 230 -13.46 -19.66 7.38
CA GLU A 230 -14.43 -19.58 6.27
C GLU A 230 -13.78 -18.84 5.07
N PRO A 231 -13.81 -19.43 3.86
CA PRO A 231 -13.30 -18.78 2.66
C PRO A 231 -13.89 -17.39 2.41
N VAL A 232 -13.14 -16.55 1.70
CA VAL A 232 -13.54 -15.16 1.44
C VAL A 232 -14.81 -15.04 0.60
N ASP A 233 -15.09 -16.02 -0.24
CA ASP A 233 -16.19 -16.05 -1.23
C ASP A 233 -17.44 -16.81 -0.76
N VAL A 234 -17.41 -17.37 0.45
CA VAL A 234 -18.52 -18.10 1.07
C VAL A 234 -19.27 -17.21 2.05
N GLY A 235 -20.60 -17.35 2.15
CA GLY A 235 -21.38 -16.66 3.18
C GLY A 235 -21.50 -15.15 2.97
N VAL A 236 -21.40 -14.39 4.07
CA VAL A 236 -21.43 -12.91 4.00
C VAL A 236 -20.12 -12.37 3.44
N VAL A 237 -20.20 -11.26 2.70
CA VAL A 237 -19.01 -10.57 2.20
C VAL A 237 -18.16 -10.08 3.39
N LYS A 238 -16.86 -10.39 3.36
CA LYS A 238 -15.95 -10.17 4.50
C LYS A 238 -14.86 -9.13 4.24
N ALA A 239 -14.55 -8.89 2.98
CA ALA A 239 -13.47 -8.03 2.53
C ALA A 239 -13.72 -7.58 1.10
N ASN A 240 -13.16 -6.43 0.73
CA ASN A 240 -13.09 -5.98 -0.66
C ASN A 240 -11.91 -6.68 -1.35
N THR A 241 -12.21 -7.58 -2.28
CA THR A 241 -11.25 -8.40 -3.02
C THR A 241 -11.70 -8.51 -4.47
N TRP A 242 -10.97 -9.24 -5.31
CA TRP A 242 -11.42 -9.47 -6.69
C TRP A 242 -12.27 -10.73 -6.77
N GLN A 243 -13.47 -10.62 -7.35
CA GLN A 243 -14.30 -11.79 -7.68
C GLN A 243 -14.47 -11.95 -9.19
N GLY A 244 -14.21 -13.14 -9.72
CA GLY A 244 -14.28 -13.41 -11.16
C GLY A 244 -12.93 -13.83 -11.74
N ASN A 245 -12.63 -13.41 -12.95
CA ASN A 245 -11.42 -13.80 -13.67
C ASN A 245 -10.46 -12.61 -13.78
N PHE A 246 -9.45 -12.63 -12.93
CA PHE A 246 -8.36 -11.66 -13.00
C PHE A 246 -7.58 -11.83 -14.32
N PRO A 247 -7.10 -10.74 -14.99
CA PRO A 247 -7.24 -9.32 -14.66
C PRO A 247 -8.31 -8.58 -15.51
N TYR A 248 -9.29 -9.26 -16.08
CA TYR A 248 -10.23 -8.66 -17.04
C TYR A 248 -11.71 -8.65 -16.60
N LYS A 249 -12.08 -9.47 -15.62
CA LYS A 249 -13.47 -9.61 -15.18
C LYS A 249 -13.57 -9.62 -13.66
N ASP A 250 -13.87 -8.46 -13.10
CA ASP A 250 -14.32 -8.30 -11.72
C ASP A 250 -15.85 -8.17 -11.71
N VAL A 251 -16.53 -9.08 -11.01
CA VAL A 251 -17.99 -9.08 -10.88
C VAL A 251 -18.49 -8.30 -9.68
N ALA A 252 -17.59 -7.77 -8.83
CA ALA A 252 -17.90 -6.91 -7.69
C ALA A 252 -19.03 -7.46 -6.80
N LYS A 253 -18.95 -8.74 -6.42
CA LYS A 253 -19.91 -9.35 -5.48
C LYS A 253 -19.87 -8.66 -4.12
N ASP A 254 -18.72 -8.07 -3.78
CA ASP A 254 -18.52 -7.26 -2.58
C ASP A 254 -19.01 -5.81 -2.70
N GLY A 255 -19.46 -5.40 -3.91
CA GLY A 255 -19.96 -4.06 -4.21
C GLY A 255 -18.91 -3.09 -4.78
N TYR A 256 -17.65 -3.50 -4.96
CA TYR A 256 -16.56 -2.60 -5.37
C TYR A 256 -15.78 -3.14 -6.57
N GLN A 257 -16.04 -2.59 -7.75
CA GLN A 257 -15.39 -3.03 -8.98
C GLN A 257 -14.08 -2.29 -9.23
N PHE A 258 -12.95 -3.01 -9.29
CA PHE A 258 -11.61 -2.46 -9.57
C PHE A 258 -11.21 -1.26 -8.68
N THR A 259 -11.78 -1.14 -7.49
CA THR A 259 -11.63 0.07 -6.68
C THR A 259 -11.70 -0.19 -5.19
N THR A 260 -11.29 0.80 -4.40
CA THR A 260 -11.35 0.75 -2.94
C THR A 260 -12.79 0.87 -2.44
N ALA A 261 -13.04 0.29 -1.29
CA ALA A 261 -14.24 0.52 -0.49
C ALA A 261 -13.97 1.67 0.51
N PRO A 262 -15.01 2.35 1.02
CA PRO A 262 -14.88 3.18 2.22
C PRO A 262 -14.26 2.36 3.35
N VAL A 263 -13.50 3.00 4.23
CA VAL A 263 -13.04 2.32 5.45
C VAL A 263 -14.22 2.00 6.37
N LYS A 264 -14.08 0.94 7.16
CA LYS A 264 -15.14 0.31 7.98
C LYS A 264 -16.31 -0.24 7.16
N GLN A 265 -16.05 -0.73 5.95
CA GLN A 265 -17.10 -1.28 5.13
C GLN A 265 -17.53 -2.67 5.60
N PHE A 266 -16.57 -3.50 6.00
CA PHE A 266 -16.84 -4.89 6.40
C PHE A 266 -16.75 -5.10 7.92
N GLN A 267 -17.03 -6.33 8.37
CA GLN A 267 -17.01 -6.64 9.80
C GLN A 267 -15.59 -6.50 10.37
N ALA A 268 -15.47 -5.83 11.52
CA ALA A 268 -14.21 -5.76 12.25
C ALA A 268 -13.80 -7.12 12.81
N ASN A 269 -12.49 -7.37 12.91
CA ASN A 269 -11.96 -8.57 13.55
C ASN A 269 -12.12 -8.53 15.09
N GLY A 270 -11.64 -9.56 15.79
CA GLY A 270 -11.78 -9.68 17.24
C GLY A 270 -11.10 -8.58 18.08
N PHE A 271 -10.24 -7.73 17.49
CA PHE A 271 -9.67 -6.55 18.14
C PHE A 271 -10.34 -5.23 17.72
N GLY A 272 -11.41 -5.30 16.93
CA GLY A 272 -12.15 -4.13 16.46
C GLY A 272 -11.45 -3.39 15.32
N LEU A 273 -10.63 -4.08 14.53
CA LEU A 273 -9.95 -3.53 13.36
C LEU A 273 -10.73 -3.89 12.09
N TYR A 274 -10.96 -2.88 11.27
CA TYR A 274 -11.68 -2.99 10.00
C TYR A 274 -10.71 -3.15 8.84
N ASP A 275 -11.17 -3.85 7.79
CA ASP A 275 -10.54 -3.92 6.48
C ASP A 275 -9.06 -4.35 6.48
N ILE A 276 -8.63 -5.06 7.53
CA ILE A 276 -7.24 -5.55 7.67
C ILE A 276 -6.90 -6.68 6.69
N ALA A 277 -7.91 -7.18 5.96
CA ALA A 277 -7.78 -8.10 4.84
C ALA A 277 -8.56 -7.52 3.65
N GLY A 278 -7.91 -7.46 2.48
CA GLY A 278 -8.46 -6.85 1.28
C GLY A 278 -8.34 -5.31 1.30
N ASN A 279 -9.23 -4.66 0.53
CA ASN A 279 -9.26 -3.22 0.30
C ASN A 279 -7.93 -2.66 -0.23
N VAL A 280 -6.97 -2.31 0.61
CA VAL A 280 -5.63 -1.88 0.17
C VAL A 280 -4.53 -2.61 0.93
N TRP A 281 -3.41 -2.83 0.24
CA TRP A 281 -2.18 -3.25 0.90
C TRP A 281 -1.76 -2.20 1.92
N GLU A 282 -1.15 -2.63 3.02
CA GLU A 282 -0.74 -1.72 4.09
C GLU A 282 0.75 -1.79 4.37
N TRP A 283 1.41 -0.63 4.28
CA TRP A 283 2.82 -0.48 4.61
C TRP A 283 3.14 -0.79 6.08
N CYS A 284 4.17 -1.60 6.29
CA CYS A 284 4.80 -1.84 7.60
C CYS A 284 6.18 -1.15 7.68
N GLN A 285 6.68 -0.94 8.90
CA GLN A 285 7.99 -0.31 9.15
C GLN A 285 9.18 -1.14 8.63
N ASP A 286 9.04 -2.45 8.68
CA ASP A 286 10.11 -3.44 8.50
C ASP A 286 10.71 -3.39 7.09
N ASN A 287 12.04 -3.55 7.02
CA ASN A 287 12.68 -3.98 5.79
C ASN A 287 12.23 -5.40 5.46
N TYR A 288 11.99 -5.68 4.19
CA TYR A 288 11.68 -7.04 3.78
C TYR A 288 12.97 -7.87 3.65
N ARG A 289 12.93 -9.08 4.22
CA ARG A 289 13.84 -10.16 3.84
C ARG A 289 13.06 -11.45 3.63
N HIS A 290 13.43 -12.18 2.58
CA HIS A 290 12.91 -13.51 2.28
C HIS A 290 13.17 -14.50 3.43
N ASP A 291 14.36 -14.46 4.04
CA ASP A 291 14.82 -15.45 5.03
C ASP A 291 14.62 -15.02 6.50
N TYR A 292 13.95 -13.90 6.79
CA TYR A 292 13.90 -13.33 8.14
C TYR A 292 13.24 -14.26 9.16
N TYR A 293 12.14 -14.93 8.78
CA TYR A 293 11.44 -15.84 9.69
C TYR A 293 12.32 -17.05 10.04
N ALA A 294 13.10 -17.55 9.07
CA ALA A 294 14.06 -18.62 9.30
C ALA A 294 15.19 -18.17 10.25
N GLN A 295 15.67 -16.92 10.10
CA GLN A 295 16.65 -16.34 11.03
C GLN A 295 16.10 -16.24 12.46
N LEU A 296 14.85 -15.78 12.62
CA LEU A 296 14.20 -15.71 13.93
C LEU A 296 14.02 -17.10 14.54
N LYS A 297 13.52 -18.08 13.76
CA LYS A 297 13.35 -19.47 14.21
C LYS A 297 14.67 -20.10 14.64
N LYS A 298 15.75 -19.89 13.88
CA LYS A 298 17.07 -20.44 14.15
C LYS A 298 17.67 -19.96 15.48
N ARG A 299 17.29 -18.77 15.97
CA ARG A 299 17.70 -18.28 17.30
C ARG A 299 17.15 -19.13 18.45
N GLY A 300 16.12 -19.96 18.21
CA GLY A 300 15.58 -20.91 19.18
C GLY A 300 14.84 -20.28 20.35
N THR A 301 14.59 -18.97 20.34
CA THR A 301 13.92 -18.21 21.40
C THR A 301 12.72 -17.45 20.85
N ILE A 302 11.79 -17.07 21.73
CA ILE A 302 10.65 -16.23 21.36
C ILE A 302 11.18 -14.85 20.95
N ALA A 303 10.90 -14.43 19.72
CA ALA A 303 11.31 -13.11 19.24
C ALA A 303 10.53 -12.02 19.98
N GLN A 304 11.23 -11.14 20.70
CA GLN A 304 10.63 -10.09 21.51
C GLN A 304 10.47 -8.81 20.69
N ASN A 305 9.23 -8.44 20.36
CA ASN A 305 8.88 -7.21 19.64
C ASN A 305 9.79 -6.94 18.41
N PRO A 306 9.91 -7.90 17.47
CA PRO A 306 10.83 -7.77 16.35
C PRO A 306 10.48 -6.51 15.54
N LYS A 307 11.52 -5.79 15.12
CA LYS A 307 11.45 -4.55 14.32
C LYS A 307 11.91 -4.76 12.88
N GLY A 308 11.95 -6.02 12.45
CA GLY A 308 12.45 -6.42 11.14
C GLY A 308 13.97 -6.57 11.10
N PRO A 309 14.50 -6.99 9.94
CA PRO A 309 15.93 -7.05 9.68
C PRO A 309 16.55 -5.67 9.46
N VAL A 310 17.84 -5.54 9.80
CA VAL A 310 18.59 -4.29 9.59
C VAL A 310 18.72 -3.94 8.11
N THR A 311 18.94 -4.93 7.24
CA THR A 311 19.01 -4.73 5.79
C THR A 311 17.92 -5.50 5.05
N SER A 312 17.56 -5.03 3.87
CA SER A 312 16.60 -5.68 2.97
C SER A 312 17.29 -6.75 2.13
N PHE A 313 16.56 -7.80 1.75
CA PHE A 313 17.00 -8.80 0.77
C PHE A 313 15.80 -9.47 0.09
N ASP A 314 15.68 -9.28 -1.21
CA ASP A 314 14.70 -9.93 -2.07
C ASP A 314 15.45 -10.71 -3.15
N PRO A 315 15.34 -12.05 -3.22
CA PRO A 315 16.07 -12.83 -4.22
C PRO A 315 15.67 -12.48 -5.65
N ASP A 316 14.45 -11.98 -5.87
CA ASP A 316 13.96 -11.59 -7.20
C ASP A 316 14.58 -10.24 -7.66
N GLU A 317 14.92 -9.34 -6.72
CA GLU A 317 15.47 -8.01 -6.98
C GLU A 317 16.54 -7.63 -5.93
N PRO A 318 17.68 -8.32 -5.86
CA PRO A 318 18.61 -8.25 -4.72
C PRO A 318 19.28 -6.87 -4.54
N GLY A 319 19.31 -6.04 -5.58
CA GLY A 319 19.86 -4.68 -5.55
C GLY A 319 18.90 -3.60 -5.06
N ILE A 320 17.61 -3.92 -4.89
CA ILE A 320 16.57 -2.92 -4.57
C ILE A 320 16.07 -3.16 -3.15
N PRO A 321 16.28 -2.21 -2.21
CA PRO A 321 15.69 -2.29 -0.89
C PRO A 321 14.15 -2.32 -0.95
N LYS A 322 13.55 -3.19 -0.15
CA LYS A 322 12.11 -3.40 -0.09
C LYS A 322 11.61 -3.19 1.34
N LYS A 323 10.38 -2.69 1.44
CA LYS A 323 9.60 -2.59 2.67
C LYS A 323 8.43 -3.57 2.63
N VAL A 324 8.05 -4.06 3.80
CA VAL A 324 6.96 -5.03 3.94
C VAL A 324 5.60 -4.34 3.70
N MET A 325 4.71 -5.03 2.98
CA MET A 325 3.28 -4.74 2.86
C MET A 325 2.46 -5.95 3.32
N ARG A 326 1.31 -5.72 3.94
CA ARG A 326 0.42 -6.78 4.46
C ARG A 326 -1.04 -6.55 4.06
N GLY A 327 -1.87 -7.59 4.13
CA GLY A 327 -3.34 -7.49 4.03
C GLY A 327 -3.97 -7.77 2.67
N GLY A 328 -3.22 -7.75 1.56
CA GLY A 328 -3.82 -7.87 0.23
C GLY A 328 -4.57 -6.60 -0.15
N SER A 329 -5.34 -6.65 -1.25
CA SER A 329 -6.09 -5.48 -1.75
C SER A 329 -7.34 -5.91 -2.53
N PHE A 330 -8.11 -4.93 -3.03
CA PHE A 330 -9.23 -5.15 -3.95
C PHE A 330 -8.83 -5.86 -5.26
N LEU A 331 -7.54 -5.96 -5.59
CA LEU A 331 -7.06 -6.71 -6.77
C LEU A 331 -6.68 -8.17 -6.45
N CYS A 332 -6.74 -8.59 -5.19
CA CYS A 332 -6.35 -9.94 -4.78
C CYS A 332 -7.46 -10.96 -5.08
N ASN A 333 -7.10 -12.10 -5.66
CA ASN A 333 -7.99 -13.22 -5.98
C ASN A 333 -7.28 -14.54 -5.68
N ASP A 334 -8.01 -15.58 -5.26
CA ASP A 334 -7.45 -16.92 -4.99
C ASP A 334 -6.62 -17.50 -6.15
N SER A 335 -7.02 -17.25 -7.40
CA SER A 335 -6.35 -17.82 -8.59
C SER A 335 -4.99 -17.20 -8.92
N TYR A 336 -4.67 -16.03 -8.36
CA TYR A 336 -3.44 -15.29 -8.67
C TYR A 336 -2.69 -14.84 -7.42
N CYS A 337 -3.39 -14.24 -6.45
CA CYS A 337 -2.81 -13.63 -5.27
C CYS A 337 -3.80 -13.65 -4.10
N ALA A 338 -3.82 -14.74 -3.32
CA ALA A 338 -4.61 -14.91 -2.10
C ALA A 338 -3.96 -14.20 -0.89
N SER A 339 -3.62 -12.91 -1.03
CA SER A 339 -2.85 -12.19 0.00
C SER A 339 -3.68 -11.52 1.09
N TYR A 340 -5.00 -11.70 1.10
CA TYR A 340 -5.89 -11.33 2.20
C TYR A 340 -5.83 -12.31 3.39
N ARG A 341 -4.98 -13.34 3.32
CA ARG A 341 -4.65 -14.21 4.46
C ARG A 341 -3.81 -13.45 5.47
N SER A 342 -4.01 -13.74 6.76
CA SER A 342 -3.31 -13.04 7.85
C SER A 342 -1.79 -13.18 7.78
N SER A 343 -1.29 -14.35 7.35
CA SER A 343 0.15 -14.63 7.20
C SER A 343 0.78 -14.08 5.93
N ALA A 344 -0.04 -13.66 4.95
CA ALA A 344 0.48 -13.24 3.66
C ALA A 344 1.25 -11.93 3.78
N ARG A 345 2.42 -11.89 3.15
CA ARG A 345 3.35 -10.75 3.21
C ARG A 345 3.92 -10.40 1.85
N MET A 346 3.73 -9.18 1.40
CA MET A 346 4.32 -8.71 0.15
C MET A 346 5.37 -7.66 0.45
N LYS A 347 6.00 -7.17 -0.62
CA LYS A 347 7.08 -6.22 -0.55
C LYS A 347 7.05 -5.31 -1.75
N SER A 348 7.48 -4.07 -1.57
CA SER A 348 7.69 -3.11 -2.65
C SER A 348 8.79 -2.13 -2.25
N SER A 349 9.37 -1.44 -3.23
CA SER A 349 10.40 -0.43 -2.93
C SER A 349 9.76 0.74 -2.19
N PRO A 350 10.48 1.36 -1.22
CA PRO A 350 9.90 2.38 -0.35
C PRO A 350 9.43 3.65 -1.08
N ASP A 351 9.90 3.84 -2.32
CA ASP A 351 9.63 4.96 -3.22
C ASP A 351 8.52 4.70 -4.24
N SER A 352 7.81 3.57 -4.16
CA SER A 352 6.73 3.24 -5.11
C SER A 352 5.34 3.59 -4.57
N GLY A 353 4.61 4.45 -5.28
CA GLY A 353 3.16 4.60 -5.14
C GLY A 353 2.41 3.57 -5.98
N LEU A 354 1.34 2.99 -5.43
CA LEU A 354 0.51 1.99 -6.09
C LEU A 354 -0.97 2.29 -5.81
N MET A 355 -1.85 2.15 -6.80
CA MET A 355 -3.28 2.48 -6.65
C MET A 355 -4.05 1.60 -5.67
N HIS A 356 -3.45 0.49 -5.24
CA HIS A 356 -4.02 -0.51 -4.34
C HIS A 356 -3.25 -0.61 -3.01
N THR A 357 -2.42 0.39 -2.69
CA THR A 357 -1.58 0.38 -1.47
C THR A 357 -1.78 1.67 -0.70
N GLY A 358 -2.14 1.51 0.57
CA GLY A 358 -2.25 2.56 1.59
C GLY A 358 -1.49 2.15 2.85
N PHE A 359 -1.99 2.55 4.01
CA PHE A 359 -1.39 2.23 5.31
C PHE A 359 -2.33 2.56 6.47
N ARG A 360 -2.05 2.00 7.64
CA ARG A 360 -2.60 2.40 8.93
C ARG A 360 -1.47 2.69 9.92
N CYS A 361 -1.73 3.48 10.96
CA CYS A 361 -0.68 3.82 11.94
C CYS A 361 -0.86 3.09 13.28
N VAL A 362 0.21 3.10 14.07
CA VAL A 362 0.22 2.66 15.46
C VAL A 362 0.88 3.69 16.37
N LYS A 363 0.66 3.56 17.67
CA LYS A 363 1.29 4.37 18.71
C LYS A 363 1.61 3.50 19.92
N ASP A 364 2.79 3.70 20.51
CA ASP A 364 3.18 2.97 21.72
C ASP A 364 2.33 3.42 22.93
N ILE A 365 2.17 2.52 23.91
CA ILE A 365 1.56 2.88 25.20
C ILE A 365 2.67 3.47 26.07
N ASN A 366 2.43 4.70 26.56
CA ASN A 366 3.32 5.37 27.51
C ASN A 366 3.26 4.73 28.90
#